data_AF-D1CAB7-F1
#
_entry.id   AF-D1CAB7-F1
#
_cell.length_a   1.000
_cell.length_b   1.000
_cell.length_c   1.000
_cell.angle_alpha   90.00
_cell.angle_beta   90.00
_cell.angle_gamma   90.00
#
_symmetry.space_group_name_H-M   'P 1'
#
loop_
_entity.id
_entity.type
_entity.pdbx_description
1 polymer ?
#
loop_
_entity_poly.entity_id
_entity_poly.type
_entity_poly.pdbx_seq_one_letter_code
_entity_poly.pdbx_strand_id
1 'polypeptide(L)'
;MSINGEQIRPGMEVVGADRVTVGRVERVGEDAFLIRRDLEPPRVLPFTAVREVANGVVTLMLKAREVSNSSPPTTDLYAPFREIMPTPGMAVEGSDRETIGQVAAVEGDRFILNRPGKLDVYVPFDLINDILGDRLILDVPSTQIDRMDFPVV
;
A
#
# COMPACT_ATOMS: atom_id res chain seq x y z
N MET A 1 12.23 -27.07 6.50
CA MET A 1 10.89 -26.95 7.11
C MET A 1 10.35 -25.62 6.63
N SER A 2 9.53 -25.65 5.57
CA SER A 2 9.09 -24.44 4.87
C SER A 2 8.12 -23.68 5.75
N ILE A 3 8.43 -22.44 6.07
CA ILE A 3 7.51 -21.56 6.79
C ILE A 3 6.53 -21.06 5.74
N ASN A 4 5.26 -21.39 5.94
CA ASN A 4 4.22 -21.35 4.91
C ASN A 4 3.81 -19.91 4.58
N GLY A 5 4.47 -19.30 3.59
CA GLY A 5 3.93 -18.08 2.96
C GLY A 5 2.47 -18.26 2.51
N GLU A 6 2.08 -19.48 2.13
CA GLU A 6 0.72 -19.89 1.78
C GLU A 6 -0.34 -19.67 2.87
N GLN A 7 0.06 -19.58 4.14
CA GLN A 7 -0.87 -19.36 5.25
C GLN A 7 -1.11 -17.89 5.56
N ILE A 8 -0.28 -16.99 5.01
CA ILE A 8 -0.40 -15.56 5.24
C ILE A 8 -1.53 -15.01 4.37
N ARG A 9 -2.39 -14.17 4.97
CA ARG A 9 -3.53 -13.54 4.29
C ARG A 9 -3.62 -12.06 4.65
N PRO A 10 -4.18 -11.23 3.75
CA PRO A 10 -4.57 -9.87 4.09
C PRO A 10 -5.38 -9.82 5.39
N GLY A 11 -5.13 -8.79 6.19
CA GLY A 11 -5.80 -8.56 7.47
C GLY A 11 -5.12 -9.21 8.68
N MET A 12 -4.15 -10.11 8.50
CA MET A 12 -3.44 -10.75 9.62
C MET A 12 -2.55 -9.76 10.38
N GLU A 13 -2.48 -9.89 11.71
CA GLU A 13 -1.57 -9.08 12.52
C GLU A 13 -0.13 -9.55 12.33
N VAL A 14 0.81 -8.62 12.26
CA VAL A 14 2.24 -8.92 12.17
C VAL A 14 2.95 -8.41 13.41
N VAL A 15 3.59 -9.32 14.14
CA VAL A 15 4.30 -9.02 15.38
C VAL A 15 5.77 -9.41 15.29
N GLY A 16 6.63 -8.66 15.96
CA GLY A 16 8.05 -8.99 16.08
C GLY A 16 8.31 -10.22 16.94
N ALA A 17 9.56 -10.66 16.99
CA ALA A 17 10.01 -11.75 17.87
C ALA A 17 9.78 -11.45 19.37
N ASP A 18 9.72 -10.16 19.71
CA ASP A 18 9.37 -9.58 21.00
C ASP A 18 7.85 -9.48 21.25
N ARG A 19 7.02 -9.97 20.32
CA ARG A 19 5.54 -9.91 20.32
C ARG A 19 4.96 -8.49 20.32
N VAL A 20 5.76 -7.50 19.91
CA VAL A 20 5.29 -6.14 19.69
C VAL A 20 4.71 -6.05 18.28
N THR A 21 3.54 -5.42 18.15
CA THR A 21 2.88 -5.21 16.86
C THR A 21 3.76 -4.33 15.97
N VAL A 22 3.96 -4.81 14.74
CA VAL A 22 4.67 -4.10 13.67
C VAL A 22 3.66 -3.47 12.72
N GLY A 23 2.58 -4.18 12.44
CA GLY A 23 1.54 -3.73 11.53
C GLY A 23 0.56 -4.85 11.18
N ARG A 24 -0.12 -4.69 10.05
CA ARG A 24 -1.08 -5.67 9.53
C ARG A 24 -0.71 -6.03 8.10
N VAL A 25 -0.86 -7.30 7.73
CA VAL A 25 -0.71 -7.75 6.35
C VAL A 25 -1.74 -7.01 5.51
N GLU A 26 -1.26 -6.26 4.54
CA GLU A 26 -2.08 -5.57 3.56
C GLU A 26 -2.25 -6.46 2.33
N ARG A 27 -1.14 -7.00 1.80
CA ARG A 27 -1.13 -7.85 0.61
C ARG A 27 -0.06 -8.93 0.69
N VAL A 28 -0.27 -10.01 -0.06
CA VAL A 28 0.66 -11.14 -0.17
C VAL A 28 1.05 -11.29 -1.63
N GLY A 29 2.35 -11.31 -1.92
CA GLY A 29 2.93 -11.53 -3.23
C GLY A 29 3.59 -12.90 -3.33
N GLU A 30 4.32 -13.14 -4.41
CA GLU A 30 4.93 -14.45 -4.70
C GLU A 30 6.04 -14.83 -3.70
N ASP A 31 6.91 -13.87 -3.33
CA ASP A 31 8.08 -14.12 -2.47
C ASP A 31 8.07 -13.35 -1.14
N ALA A 32 7.10 -12.46 -0.97
CA ALA A 32 7.02 -11.54 0.16
C ALA A 32 5.58 -11.10 0.42
N PHE A 33 5.39 -10.33 1.48
CA PHE A 33 4.12 -9.68 1.79
C PHE A 33 4.33 -8.24 2.22
N LEU A 34 3.36 -7.40 1.90
CA LEU A 34 3.34 -5.99 2.29
C LEU A 34 2.55 -5.85 3.59
N ILE A 35 3.11 -5.08 4.52
CA ILE A 35 2.42 -4.68 5.73
C ILE A 35 2.12 -3.19 5.72
N ARG A 36 0.90 -2.84 6.13
CA ARG A 36 0.52 -1.48 6.51
C ARG A 36 0.86 -1.27 7.98
N ARG A 37 1.35 -0.08 8.31
CA ARG A 37 1.68 0.34 9.67
C ARG A 37 0.99 1.67 9.94
N ASP A 38 0.57 1.91 11.17
CA ASP A 38 -0.31 3.06 11.48
C ASP A 38 0.44 4.40 11.44
N LEU A 39 1.69 4.43 11.90
CA LEU A 39 2.51 5.65 12.03
C LEU A 39 3.85 5.55 11.29
N GLU A 40 4.02 4.51 10.48
CA GLU A 40 5.24 4.27 9.71
C GLU A 40 4.88 3.91 8.26
N PRO A 41 5.77 4.16 7.28
CA PRO A 41 5.52 3.78 5.90
C PRO A 41 5.24 2.28 5.72
N PRO A 42 4.50 1.83 4.71
CA PRO A 42 4.32 0.41 4.42
C PRO A 42 5.67 -0.31 4.22
N ARG A 43 5.70 -1.60 4.56
CA ARG A 43 6.94 -2.39 4.53
C ARG A 43 6.77 -3.75 3.88
N VAL A 44 7.65 -4.08 2.96
CA VAL A 44 7.71 -5.42 2.36
C VAL A 44 8.58 -6.32 3.23
N LEU A 45 8.05 -7.48 3.60
CA LEU A 45 8.72 -8.50 4.38
C LEU A 45 8.79 -9.80 3.57
N PRO A 46 9.99 -10.37 3.38
CA PRO A 46 10.11 -11.67 2.72
C PRO A 46 9.55 -12.76 3.62
N PHE A 47 9.07 -13.86 3.04
CA PHE A 47 8.61 -15.01 3.85
C PHE A 47 9.72 -15.60 4.72
N THR A 48 10.99 -15.40 4.36
CA THR A 48 12.16 -15.79 5.15
C THR A 48 12.29 -15.04 6.47
N ALA A 49 11.62 -13.88 6.64
CA ALA A 49 11.58 -13.15 7.90
C ALA A 49 10.53 -13.68 8.88
N VAL A 50 9.67 -14.61 8.45
CA VAL A 50 8.58 -15.19 9.24
C VAL A 50 9.13 -16.32 10.09
N ARG A 51 8.81 -16.31 11.38
CA ARG A 51 9.09 -17.40 12.31
C ARG A 51 7.94 -18.40 12.38
N GLU A 52 6.72 -17.88 12.46
CA GLU A 52 5.51 -18.68 12.68
C GLU A 52 4.26 -17.92 12.20
N VAL A 53 3.26 -18.66 11.73
CA VAL A 53 1.92 -18.14 11.44
C VAL A 53 0.91 -18.96 12.24
N ALA A 54 0.24 -18.33 13.21
CA ALA A 54 -0.72 -19.00 14.07
C ALA A 54 -1.83 -18.04 14.50
N ASN A 55 -3.08 -18.53 14.56
CA ASN A 55 -4.24 -17.77 15.05
C ASN A 55 -4.45 -16.40 14.37
N GLY A 56 -4.16 -16.30 13.06
CA GLY A 56 -4.25 -15.03 12.32
C GLY A 56 -3.15 -14.02 12.62
N VAL A 57 -2.08 -14.45 13.32
CA VAL A 57 -0.91 -13.64 13.66
C VAL A 57 0.33 -14.21 12.97
N VAL A 58 1.05 -13.36 12.25
CA VAL A 58 2.36 -13.62 11.68
C VAL A 58 3.41 -13.14 12.67
N THR A 59 4.22 -14.05 13.18
CA THR A 59 5.32 -13.71 14.07
C THR A 59 6.64 -13.70 13.32
N LEU A 60 7.38 -12.60 13.40
CA LEU A 60 8.66 -12.42 12.72
C LEU A 60 9.84 -12.99 13.53
N MET A 61 10.94 -13.24 12.83
CA MET A 61 12.24 -13.58 13.44
C MET A 61 12.93 -12.35 14.06
N LEU A 62 12.64 -11.15 13.54
CA LEU A 62 13.16 -9.85 14.00
C LEU A 62 12.25 -9.23 15.05
N LYS A 63 12.81 -8.46 15.99
CA LYS A 63 12.00 -7.62 16.91
C LYS A 63 11.36 -6.45 16.16
N ALA A 64 10.24 -5.93 16.66
CA ALA A 64 9.52 -4.84 16.01
C ALA A 64 10.42 -3.62 15.75
N ARG A 65 11.26 -3.25 16.73
CA ARG A 65 12.18 -2.12 16.58
C ARG A 65 13.27 -2.36 15.52
N GLU A 66 13.71 -3.60 15.33
CA GLU A 66 14.66 -3.96 14.28
C GLU A 66 14.01 -3.90 12.90
N VAL A 67 12.71 -4.23 12.84
CA VAL A 67 11.89 -4.01 11.64
C VAL A 67 11.72 -2.52 11.38
N SER A 68 11.55 -1.64 12.37
CA SER A 68 11.49 -0.19 12.13
C SER A 68 12.83 0.41 11.70
N ASN A 69 13.93 -0.01 12.33
CA ASN A 69 15.27 0.57 12.13
C ASN A 69 16.00 0.02 10.91
N SER A 70 15.61 -1.13 10.38
CA SER A 70 16.21 -1.62 9.14
C SER A 70 15.77 -0.71 8.01
N SER A 71 16.71 -0.25 7.18
CA SER A 71 16.36 0.41 5.92
C SER A 71 15.36 -0.48 5.17
N PRO A 72 14.30 0.09 4.56
CA PRO A 72 13.46 -0.70 3.68
C PRO A 72 14.38 -1.40 2.67
N PRO A 73 14.12 -2.68 2.34
CA PRO A 73 14.86 -3.29 1.25
C PRO A 73 14.81 -2.35 0.04
N THR A 74 15.93 -2.23 -0.68
CA THR A 74 16.04 -1.36 -1.85
C THR A 74 14.82 -1.51 -2.75
N THR A 75 14.39 -0.40 -3.35
CA THR A 75 13.18 -0.20 -4.17
C THR A 75 12.83 -1.34 -5.14
N ASP A 76 13.78 -2.20 -5.53
CA ASP A 76 13.56 -3.39 -6.35
C ASP A 76 12.77 -4.52 -5.68
N LEU A 77 12.82 -4.71 -4.35
CA LEU A 77 11.98 -5.71 -3.67
C LEU A 77 10.53 -5.22 -3.49
N TYR A 78 10.30 -3.92 -3.69
CA TYR A 78 8.97 -3.40 -3.89
C TYR A 78 8.48 -3.64 -5.30
N ALA A 79 9.31 -3.94 -6.32
CA ALA A 79 8.88 -4.07 -7.71
C ALA A 79 7.65 -4.98 -7.96
N PRO A 80 7.55 -6.19 -7.37
CA PRO A 80 6.33 -7.01 -7.49
C PRO A 80 5.12 -6.45 -6.72
N PHE A 81 5.32 -5.43 -5.87
CA PHE A 81 4.30 -4.64 -5.17
C PHE A 81 4.23 -3.18 -5.65
N ARG A 82 5.04 -2.78 -6.65
CA ARG A 82 5.07 -1.41 -7.19
C ARG A 82 3.91 -1.18 -8.15
N GLU A 83 3.26 -2.25 -8.60
CA GLU A 83 2.01 -2.20 -9.34
C GLU A 83 0.83 -1.63 -8.52
N ILE A 84 1.07 -1.03 -7.34
CA ILE A 84 0.04 -0.57 -6.40
C ILE A 84 0.33 0.82 -5.83
N MET A 85 1.42 1.48 -6.26
CA MET A 85 1.61 2.89 -5.97
C MET A 85 1.18 3.69 -7.21
N PRO A 86 0.45 4.80 -7.05
CA PRO A 86 0.21 5.72 -8.16
C PRO A 86 1.56 6.07 -8.77
N THR A 87 1.68 6.03 -10.09
CA THR A 87 2.84 6.56 -10.79
C THR A 87 2.41 7.71 -11.68
N PRO A 88 3.23 8.75 -11.84
CA PRO A 88 2.93 9.84 -12.77
C PRO A 88 2.55 9.30 -14.16
N GLY A 89 1.47 9.82 -14.72
CA GLY A 89 0.90 9.41 -16.01
C GLY A 89 -0.19 8.34 -15.94
N MET A 90 -0.42 7.69 -14.79
CA MET A 90 -1.55 6.74 -14.65
C MET A 90 -2.89 7.45 -14.79
N ALA A 91 -3.82 6.83 -15.51
CA ALA A 91 -5.21 7.30 -15.60
C ALA A 91 -5.94 7.03 -14.28
N VAL A 92 -6.68 8.02 -13.78
CA VAL A 92 -7.42 7.90 -12.52
C VAL A 92 -8.92 7.83 -12.84
N GLU A 93 -9.55 6.73 -12.43
CA GLU A 93 -10.97 6.43 -12.58
C GLU A 93 -11.67 6.43 -11.21
N GLY A 94 -12.95 6.78 -11.18
CA GLY A 94 -13.78 6.59 -9.99
C GLY A 94 -14.24 5.14 -9.83
N SER A 95 -14.92 4.83 -8.74
CA SER A 95 -15.53 3.50 -8.52
C SER A 95 -16.66 3.20 -9.52
N ASP A 96 -17.18 4.23 -10.19
CA ASP A 96 -18.09 4.17 -11.33
C ASP A 96 -17.38 3.91 -12.68
N ARG A 97 -16.05 3.71 -12.67
CA ARG A 97 -15.18 3.49 -13.86
C ARG A 97 -15.12 4.68 -14.82
N GLU A 98 -15.63 5.84 -14.41
CA GLU A 98 -15.54 7.07 -15.18
C GLU A 98 -14.19 7.76 -14.94
N THR A 99 -13.58 8.27 -16.01
CA THR A 99 -12.27 8.93 -15.93
C THR A 99 -12.38 10.28 -15.23
N ILE A 100 -11.55 10.48 -14.22
CA ILE A 100 -11.46 11.74 -13.46
C ILE A 100 -10.29 12.58 -13.97
N GLY A 101 -9.16 11.95 -14.27
CA GLY A 101 -7.92 12.64 -14.58
C GLY A 101 -6.71 11.72 -14.66
N GLN A 102 -5.53 12.25 -14.34
CA GLN A 102 -4.28 11.50 -14.34
C GLN A 102 -3.42 11.85 -13.12
N VAL A 103 -2.57 10.91 -12.69
CA VAL A 103 -1.58 11.15 -11.64
C VAL A 103 -0.51 12.10 -12.19
N ALA A 104 -0.35 13.29 -11.62
CA ALA A 104 0.69 14.23 -12.00
C ALA A 104 2.01 13.97 -11.25
N ALA A 105 1.92 13.72 -9.95
CA ALA A 105 3.07 13.45 -9.09
C ALA A 105 2.65 12.65 -7.86
N VAL A 106 3.64 12.13 -7.12
CA VAL A 106 3.44 11.38 -5.88
C VAL A 106 4.26 12.05 -4.80
N GLU A 107 3.65 12.35 -3.66
CA GLU A 107 4.29 13.03 -2.53
C GLU A 107 3.93 12.33 -1.23
N GLY A 108 4.91 11.68 -0.60
CA GLY A 108 4.70 11.04 0.70
C GLY A 108 3.60 9.96 0.65
N ASP A 109 2.49 10.23 1.33
CA ASP A 109 1.32 9.36 1.51
C ASP A 109 0.12 9.71 0.60
N ARG A 110 0.33 10.60 -0.38
CA ARG A 110 -0.68 11.13 -1.29
C ARG A 110 -0.13 11.31 -2.70
N PHE A 111 -1.02 11.51 -3.66
CA PHE A 111 -0.67 11.85 -5.03
C PHE A 111 -1.40 13.09 -5.51
N ILE A 112 -0.82 13.78 -6.48
CA ILE A 112 -1.45 14.91 -7.15
C ILE A 112 -2.29 14.35 -8.30
N LEU A 113 -3.58 14.63 -8.26
CA LEU A 113 -4.52 14.31 -9.32
C LEU A 113 -4.71 15.53 -10.22
N ASN A 114 -4.20 15.45 -11.44
CA ASN A 114 -4.49 16.42 -12.48
C ASN A 114 -5.86 16.15 -13.09
N ARG A 115 -6.74 17.14 -13.01
CA ARG A 115 -8.13 17.04 -13.49
C ARG A 115 -8.34 18.00 -14.66
N PRO A 116 -8.70 17.52 -15.86
CA PRO A 116 -8.90 18.39 -17.01
C PRO A 116 -9.91 19.51 -16.74
N GLY A 117 -9.48 20.77 -16.93
CA GLY A 117 -10.33 21.95 -16.75
C GLY A 117 -10.67 22.29 -15.29
N LYS A 118 -10.00 21.67 -14.31
CA LYS A 118 -10.18 21.89 -12.87
C LYS A 118 -8.84 22.06 -12.17
N LEU A 119 -8.85 22.48 -10.92
CA LEU A 119 -7.65 22.56 -10.10
C LEU A 119 -7.13 21.16 -9.75
N ASP A 120 -5.82 21.04 -9.71
CA ASP A 120 -5.14 19.84 -9.23
C ASP A 120 -5.35 19.72 -7.71
N VAL A 121 -5.50 18.48 -7.24
CA VAL A 121 -5.79 18.19 -5.84
C VAL A 121 -4.88 17.10 -5.30
N TYR A 122 -4.59 17.19 -4.01
CA TYR A 122 -3.90 16.14 -3.28
C TYR A 122 -4.89 15.05 -2.85
N VAL A 123 -4.71 13.84 -3.37
CA VAL A 123 -5.55 12.67 -3.08
C VAL A 123 -4.76 11.69 -2.20
N PRO A 124 -5.27 11.33 -1.00
CA PRO A 124 -4.63 10.33 -0.15
C PRO A 124 -4.71 8.92 -0.75
N PHE A 125 -3.73 8.07 -0.44
CA PHE A 125 -3.73 6.69 -0.92
C PHE A 125 -4.88 5.84 -0.36
N ASP A 126 -5.47 6.23 0.78
CA ASP A 126 -6.61 5.54 1.39
C ASP A 126 -7.89 5.56 0.53
N LEU A 127 -7.92 6.35 -0.55
CA LEU A 127 -9.02 6.36 -1.52
C LEU A 127 -8.77 5.43 -2.71
N ILE A 128 -7.61 4.79 -2.80
CA ILE A 128 -7.28 3.89 -3.91
C ILE A 128 -7.93 2.54 -3.63
N ASN A 129 -8.88 2.16 -4.49
CA ASN A 129 -9.49 0.84 -4.50
C ASN A 129 -8.54 -0.19 -5.10
N ASP A 130 -8.01 0.11 -6.29
CA ASP A 130 -7.24 -0.83 -7.09
C ASP A 130 -6.30 -0.09 -8.06
N ILE A 131 -5.25 -0.77 -8.50
CA ILE A 131 -4.37 -0.32 -9.59
C ILE A 131 -4.26 -1.46 -10.60
N LEU A 132 -4.68 -1.18 -11.83
CA LEU A 132 -4.77 -2.12 -12.93
C LEU A 132 -3.92 -1.63 -14.10
N GLY A 133 -2.67 -2.11 -14.18
CA GLY A 133 -1.76 -1.72 -15.25
C GLY A 133 -1.44 -0.22 -15.21
N ASP A 134 -1.95 0.53 -16.19
CA ASP A 134 -1.79 1.98 -16.32
C ASP A 134 -2.93 2.80 -15.70
N ARG A 135 -3.84 2.14 -14.95
CA ARG A 135 -5.02 2.76 -14.36
C ARG A 135 -5.02 2.63 -12.85
N LEU A 136 -5.49 3.67 -12.19
CA LEU A 136 -5.75 3.75 -10.77
C LEU A 136 -7.25 3.96 -10.58
N ILE A 137 -7.88 3.13 -9.75
CA ILE A 137 -9.31 3.18 -9.46
C ILE A 137 -9.48 3.68 -8.04
N LEU A 138 -10.31 4.70 -7.86
CA LEU A 138 -10.68 5.21 -6.54
C LEU A 138 -11.92 4.51 -6.01
N ASP A 139 -12.04 4.44 -4.68
CA ASP A 139 -13.23 3.95 -3.97
C ASP A 139 -14.45 4.87 -4.13
N VAL A 140 -14.20 6.14 -4.48
CA VAL A 140 -15.24 7.15 -4.65
C VAL A 140 -15.67 7.29 -6.13
N PRO A 141 -16.95 7.59 -6.41
CA PRO A 141 -17.41 7.88 -7.77
C PRO A 141 -16.75 9.14 -8.32
N SER A 142 -16.59 9.20 -9.64
CA SER A 142 -15.97 10.32 -10.35
C SER A 142 -16.57 11.69 -9.99
N THR A 143 -17.90 11.75 -9.84
CA THR A 143 -18.64 12.96 -9.49
C THR A 143 -18.49 13.40 -8.03
N GLN A 144 -18.05 12.49 -7.15
CA GLN A 144 -17.86 12.79 -5.73
C GLN A 144 -16.52 13.50 -5.49
N ILE A 145 -15.51 13.27 -6.32
CA ILE A 145 -14.18 13.88 -6.19
C ILE A 145 -14.23 15.41 -6.14
N ASP A 146 -15.11 16.04 -6.93
CA ASP A 146 -15.22 17.50 -6.94
C ASP A 146 -15.93 18.08 -5.71
N ARG A 147 -16.62 17.24 -4.95
CA ARG A 147 -17.33 17.62 -3.73
C ARG A 147 -16.52 17.34 -2.47
N MET A 148 -15.37 16.69 -2.61
CA MET A 148 -14.46 16.42 -1.51
C MET A 148 -13.59 17.64 -1.24
N ASP A 149 -13.37 17.92 0.05
CA ASP A 149 -12.57 19.05 0.52
C ASP A 149 -11.08 18.71 0.48
N PHE A 150 -10.58 18.35 -0.71
CA PHE A 150 -9.17 18.09 -0.90
C PHE A 150 -8.38 19.41 -0.91
N PRO A 151 -7.18 19.42 -0.31
CA PRO A 151 -6.24 20.50 -0.54
C PRO A 151 -5.94 20.63 -2.05
N VAL A 152 -6.05 21.86 -2.56
CA VAL A 152 -5.62 22.20 -3.92
C VAL A 152 -4.11 22.41 -3.97
N VAL A 153 -3.51 22.13 -5.13
CA VAL A 153 -2.09 22.34 -5.41
C VAL A 153 -1.80 23.81 -5.74
#